data_AF-A0A3R5WQ41-F1
#
_entry.id   AF-A0A3R5WQ41-F1
#
_cell.length_a   1.000
_cell.length_b   1.000
_cell.length_c   1.000
_cell.angle_alpha   90.00
_cell.angle_beta   90.00
_cell.angle_gamma   90.00
#
_symmetry.space_group_name_H-M   'P 1'
#
loop_
_entity.id
_entity.type
_entity.pdbx_description
1 polymer ?
#
loop_
_entity_poly.entity_id
_entity_poly.type
_entity_poly.pdbx_seq_one_letter_code
_entity_poly.pdbx_strand_id
1 'polypeptide(L)'
;MVEVVGNLYPEYIPDIEWFGKEKKGYCYNMFITTRENMYLYCKWLFSILFELEKDTNTTTYTKYNSRIYGFLSERMLNIWLHHNNLKICEKNVYNPEFFPMVWNQARGWILRKLKREKK
;
A
#
# COMPACT_ATOMS: atom_id res chain seq x y z
N MET A 1 -9.28 12.80 -1.02
CA MET A 1 -7.84 12.63 -0.73
C MET A 1 -7.04 13.84 -1.17
N VAL A 2 -6.91 14.11 -2.47
CA VAL A 2 -6.14 15.26 -2.98
C VAL A 2 -6.62 16.57 -2.35
N GLU A 3 -7.93 16.76 -2.27
CA GLU A 3 -8.56 17.91 -1.61
C GLU A 3 -8.16 18.04 -0.14
N VAL A 4 -8.34 16.97 0.67
CA VAL A 4 -7.96 16.96 2.09
C VAL A 4 -6.47 17.26 2.27
N VAL A 5 -5.59 16.65 1.47
CA VAL A 5 -4.16 16.92 1.54
C VAL A 5 -3.85 18.36 1.13
N GLY A 6 -4.49 18.88 0.07
CA GLY A 6 -4.32 20.27 -0.35
C GLY A 6 -4.75 21.29 0.69
N ASN A 7 -5.77 20.96 1.49
CA ASN A 7 -6.25 21.83 2.57
C ASN A 7 -5.34 21.79 3.81
N LEU A 8 -4.83 20.60 4.18
CA LEU A 8 -4.00 20.43 5.39
C LEU A 8 -2.51 20.69 5.14
N TYR A 9 -2.01 20.29 3.98
CA TYR A 9 -0.60 20.26 3.60
C TYR A 9 -0.44 20.65 2.12
N PRO A 10 -0.73 21.92 1.75
CA PRO A 10 -0.68 22.39 0.36
C PRO A 10 0.68 22.15 -0.31
N GLU A 11 1.77 22.12 0.47
CA GLU A 11 3.12 21.85 0.02
C GLU A 11 3.32 20.42 -0.54
N TYR A 12 2.39 19.49 -0.27
CA TYR A 12 2.42 18.11 -0.78
C TYR A 12 1.69 17.93 -2.13
N ILE A 13 1.01 18.96 -2.65
CA ILE A 13 0.30 18.88 -3.94
C ILE A 13 1.23 18.49 -5.10
N PRO A 14 2.43 19.11 -5.26
CA PRO A 14 3.36 18.70 -6.31
C PRO A 14 3.79 17.23 -6.20
N ASP A 15 3.96 16.72 -4.98
CA ASP A 15 4.34 15.32 -4.73
C ASP A 15 3.21 14.34 -5.09
N ILE A 16 1.95 14.73 -4.87
CA ILE A 16 0.78 13.95 -5.30
C ILE A 16 0.73 13.88 -6.84
N GLU A 17 0.93 15.01 -7.51
CA GLU A 17 0.94 15.06 -8.98
C GLU A 17 2.11 14.26 -9.57
N TRP A 18 3.27 14.31 -8.93
CA TRP A 18 4.43 13.49 -9.28
C TRP A 18 4.08 12.01 -9.16
N PHE A 19 3.59 11.57 -7.99
CA PHE A 19 3.27 10.15 -7.76
C PHE A 19 2.16 9.64 -8.71
N GLY A 20 1.22 10.51 -9.11
CA GLY A 20 0.20 10.18 -10.10
C GLY A 20 0.74 9.86 -11.50
N LYS A 21 1.96 10.29 -11.82
CA LYS A 21 2.64 10.00 -13.10
C LYS A 21 3.60 8.80 -12.99
N GLU A 22 3.91 8.36 -11.77
CA GLU A 22 4.84 7.28 -11.54
C GLU A 22 4.25 5.92 -11.92
N LYS A 23 5.13 5.03 -12.39
CA LYS A 23 4.78 3.65 -12.76
C LYS A 23 5.29 2.63 -11.73
N LYS A 24 6.00 3.10 -10.71
CA LYS A 24 6.61 2.28 -9.67
C LYS A 24 6.43 2.98 -8.32
N GLY A 25 6.38 2.19 -7.26
CA GLY A 25 6.28 2.67 -5.90
C GLY A 25 6.29 1.52 -4.91
N TYR A 26 6.41 1.85 -3.63
CA TYR A 26 6.32 0.93 -2.52
C TYR A 26 4.85 0.60 -2.23
N CYS A 27 4.42 -0.61 -2.61
CA CYS A 27 3.04 -1.07 -2.46
C CYS A 27 2.80 -1.80 -1.11
N TYR A 28 3.60 -1.50 -0.09
CA TYR A 28 3.50 -2.13 1.22
C TYR A 28 3.69 -1.11 2.33
N ASN A 29 3.01 -1.32 3.45
CA ASN A 29 3.27 -0.61 4.70
C ASN A 29 4.40 -1.27 5.52
N MET A 30 5.44 -1.77 4.85
CA MET A 30 6.59 -2.45 5.48
C MET A 30 7.86 -1.65 5.27
N PHE A 31 8.42 -1.11 6.34
CA PHE A 31 9.67 -0.36 6.31
C PHE A 31 10.33 -0.35 7.70
N ILE A 32 11.61 -0.01 7.73
CA ILE A 32 12.39 0.21 8.97
C ILE A 32 12.96 1.62 8.88
N THR A 33 12.78 2.43 9.91
CA THR A 33 13.27 3.81 9.97
C THR A 33 13.57 4.22 11.41
N THR A 34 14.12 5.43 11.59
CA THR A 34 14.36 5.98 12.94
C THR A 34 13.04 6.30 13.64
N ARG A 35 13.08 6.41 14.97
CA ARG A 35 11.90 6.73 15.77
C ARG A 35 11.30 8.09 15.35
N GLU A 36 12.14 9.05 15.06
CA GLU A 36 11.78 10.42 14.69
C GLU A 36 11.03 10.42 13.36
N ASN A 37 11.57 9.75 12.34
CA ASN A 37 10.92 9.64 11.03
C ASN A 37 9.58 8.90 11.13
N MET A 38 9.52 7.82 11.92
CA MET A 38 8.27 7.10 12.15
C MET A 38 7.22 8.00 12.80
N TYR A 39 7.60 8.79 13.81
CA TYR A 39 6.70 9.72 14.48
C TYR A 39 6.19 10.81 13.53
N LEU A 40 7.09 11.44 12.75
CA LEU A 40 6.73 12.48 11.78
C LEU A 40 5.81 11.94 10.68
N TYR A 41 6.13 10.76 10.15
CA TYR A 41 5.29 10.09 9.15
C TYR A 41 3.90 9.78 9.72
N CYS A 42 3.80 9.14 10.90
CA CYS A 42 2.51 8.82 11.50
C CYS A 42 1.70 10.08 11.83
N LYS A 43 2.34 11.13 12.34
CA LYS A 43 1.67 12.40 12.64
C LYS A 43 1.04 12.99 11.37
N TRP A 44 1.80 13.04 10.28
CA TRP A 44 1.32 13.52 8.99
C TRP A 44 0.21 12.61 8.42
N LEU A 45 0.46 11.31 8.32
CA LEU A 45 -0.47 10.33 7.77
C LEU A 45 -1.82 10.34 8.51
N PHE A 46 -1.81 10.19 9.84
CA PHE A 46 -3.05 10.05 10.60
C PHE A 46 -3.87 11.34 10.62
N SER A 47 -3.23 12.51 10.58
CA SER A 47 -3.97 13.78 10.45
C SER A 47 -4.81 13.81 9.16
N ILE A 48 -4.27 13.29 8.04
CA ILE A 48 -4.99 13.19 6.76
C ILE A 48 -6.08 12.11 6.82
N LEU A 49 -5.75 10.94 7.38
CA LEU A 49 -6.71 9.82 7.46
C LEU A 49 -7.92 10.17 8.34
N PHE A 50 -7.72 10.84 9.47
CA PHE A 50 -8.81 11.26 10.35
C PHE A 50 -9.68 12.34 9.72
N GLU A 51 -9.09 13.25 8.93
CA GLU A 51 -9.90 14.23 8.19
C GLU A 51 -10.73 13.53 7.10
N LEU A 52 -10.13 12.61 6.35
CA LEU A 52 -10.84 11.81 5.34
C LEU A 52 -11.97 10.96 5.93
N GLU A 53 -11.79 10.44 7.14
CA GLU A 53 -12.80 9.61 7.80
C GLU A 53 -14.12 10.36 8.04
N LYS A 54 -14.06 11.68 8.27
CA LYS A 54 -15.27 12.51 8.49
C LYS A 54 -16.22 12.49 7.29
N ASP A 55 -15.65 12.47 6.09
CA ASP A 55 -16.41 12.50 4.83
C ASP A 55 -16.65 11.11 4.22
N THR A 56 -16.06 10.06 4.81
CA THR A 56 -16.13 8.70 4.28
C THR A 56 -17.18 7.88 5.01
N ASN A 57 -18.35 7.68 4.38
CA ASN A 57 -19.35 6.74 4.91
C ASN A 57 -18.99 5.29 4.56
N THR A 58 -18.36 4.58 5.50
CA THR A 58 -17.96 3.16 5.33
C THR A 58 -19.04 2.15 5.74
N THR A 59 -20.23 2.60 6.15
CA THR A 59 -21.27 1.73 6.76
C THR A 59 -21.75 0.61 5.82
N THR A 60 -21.61 0.79 4.51
CA THR A 60 -22.01 -0.19 3.48
C THR A 60 -20.85 -1.02 2.94
N TYR A 61 -19.65 -0.89 3.51
CA TYR A 61 -18.46 -1.52 2.93
C TYR A 61 -18.39 -3.00 3.28
N THR A 62 -18.02 -3.82 2.30
CA THR A 62 -17.64 -5.22 2.53
C THR A 62 -16.35 -5.29 3.37
N LYS A 63 -16.08 -6.43 4.02
CA LYS A 63 -14.85 -6.64 4.83
C LYS A 63 -13.54 -6.34 4.09
N TYR A 64 -13.53 -6.40 2.76
CA TYR A 64 -12.37 -6.05 1.95
C TYR A 64 -12.25 -4.53 1.79
N ASN A 65 -13.36 -3.85 1.49
CA ASN A 65 -13.40 -2.41 1.25
C ASN A 65 -13.13 -1.60 2.53
N SER A 66 -13.31 -2.18 3.72
CA SER A 66 -12.91 -1.54 4.98
C SER A 66 -11.40 -1.31 5.12
N ARG A 67 -10.56 -1.96 4.28
CA ARG A 67 -9.10 -1.74 4.26
C ARG A 67 -8.66 -0.54 3.41
N ILE A 68 -9.61 0.30 2.96
CA ILE A 68 -9.35 1.49 2.14
C ILE A 68 -8.22 2.36 2.71
N TYR A 69 -8.19 2.58 4.03
CA TYR A 69 -7.15 3.38 4.67
C TYR A 69 -5.76 2.74 4.61
N GLY A 70 -5.67 1.41 4.62
CA GLY A 70 -4.41 0.69 4.43
C GLY A 70 -3.89 0.79 3.00
N PHE A 71 -4.78 0.70 2.01
CA PHE A 71 -4.41 0.94 0.61
C PHE A 71 -4.03 2.40 0.36
N LEU A 72 -4.62 3.33 1.12
CA LEU A 72 -4.29 4.73 1.02
C LEU A 72 -2.92 5.02 1.65
N SER A 73 -2.62 4.43 2.82
CA SER A 73 -1.34 4.63 3.50
C SER A 73 -0.14 4.18 2.65
N GLU A 74 -0.29 3.15 1.82
CA GLU A 74 0.74 2.71 0.87
C GLU A 74 1.10 3.81 -0.13
N ARG A 75 0.11 4.49 -0.71
CA ARG A 75 0.33 5.62 -1.63
C ARG A 75 0.94 6.81 -0.89
N MET A 76 0.41 7.10 0.30
CA MET A 76 0.87 8.19 1.15
C MET A 76 2.32 8.01 1.61
N LEU A 77 2.78 6.77 1.83
CA LEU A 77 4.17 6.49 2.15
C LEU A 77 5.10 6.96 1.03
N ASN A 78 4.78 6.66 -0.23
CA ASN A 78 5.61 7.08 -1.37
C ASN A 78 5.71 8.61 -1.49
N ILE A 79 4.57 9.28 -1.34
CA ILE A 79 4.49 10.75 -1.38
C ILE A 79 5.34 11.35 -0.25
N TRP A 80 5.20 10.84 0.98
CA TRP A 80 5.98 11.31 2.12
C TRP A 80 7.49 11.11 1.95
N LEU A 81 7.89 9.94 1.44
CA LEU A 81 9.30 9.65 1.18
C LEU A 81 9.91 10.60 0.13
N HIS A 82 9.16 10.90 -0.93
CA HIS A 82 9.57 11.83 -1.99
C HIS A 82 9.71 13.26 -1.45
N HIS A 83 8.67 13.76 -0.78
CA HIS A 83 8.65 15.12 -0.23
C HIS A 83 9.82 15.37 0.74
N ASN A 84 10.09 14.41 1.62
CA ASN A 84 11.14 14.53 2.65
C ASN A 84 12.54 14.16 2.12
N ASN A 85 12.66 13.77 0.83
CA ASN A 85 13.92 13.41 0.16
C ASN A 85 14.81 12.46 1.00
N LEU A 86 14.20 11.41 1.54
CA LEU A 86 14.90 10.48 2.42
C LEU A 86 15.81 9.53 1.64
N LYS A 87 16.89 9.07 2.30
CA LYS A 87 17.76 8.02 1.76
C LYS A 87 17.10 6.66 1.95
N ILE A 88 16.79 5.99 0.84
CA ILE A 88 16.06 4.72 0.83
C ILE A 88 16.99 3.56 0.47
N CYS A 89 16.84 2.44 1.18
CA CYS A 89 17.49 1.17 0.86
C CYS A 89 16.42 0.09 0.73
N GLU A 90 16.31 -0.52 -0.45
CA GLU A 90 15.34 -1.57 -0.73
C GLU A 90 15.87 -2.94 -0.31
N LYS A 91 14.98 -3.76 0.27
CA LYS A 91 15.27 -5.14 0.68
C LYS A 91 14.21 -6.09 0.13
N ASN A 92 14.65 -7.31 -0.19
CA ASN A 92 13.76 -8.35 -0.67
C ASN A 92 12.75 -8.74 0.42
N VAL A 93 11.48 -8.82 0.04
CA VAL A 93 10.42 -9.33 0.89
C VAL A 93 10.42 -10.86 0.80
N TYR A 94 10.58 -11.53 1.94
CA TYR A 94 10.48 -12.99 2.00
C TYR A 94 9.03 -13.41 2.22
N ASN A 95 8.49 -14.21 1.30
CA ASN A 95 7.18 -14.82 1.45
C ASN A 95 7.34 -16.33 1.76
N PRO A 96 7.14 -16.76 3.03
CA PRO A 96 7.31 -18.16 3.41
C PRO A 96 6.28 -19.09 2.75
N GLU A 97 5.12 -18.57 2.34
CA GLU A 97 4.05 -19.37 1.73
C GLU A 97 4.20 -19.55 0.22
N PHE A 98 5.18 -18.89 -0.39
CA PHE A 98 5.39 -18.93 -1.83
C PHE A 98 5.60 -20.37 -2.34
N PHE A 99 6.45 -21.14 -1.68
CA PHE A 99 6.78 -22.49 -2.11
C PHE A 99 5.60 -23.48 -1.94
N PRO A 100 4.90 -23.53 -0.78
CA PRO A 100 3.66 -24.31 -0.64
C PRO A 100 2.58 -23.93 -1.66
N MET A 101 2.40 -22.63 -1.94
CA MET A 101 1.39 -22.15 -2.87
C MET A 101 1.67 -22.62 -4.31
N VAL A 102 2.91 -22.45 -4.79
CA VAL A 102 3.31 -22.90 -6.14
C VAL A 102 3.21 -24.41 -6.25
N TRP A 103 3.59 -25.15 -5.21
CA TRP A 103 3.45 -26.61 -5.16
C TRP A 103 1.99 -27.06 -5.29
N ASN A 104 1.07 -26.41 -4.56
CA ASN A 104 -0.36 -26.71 -4.61
C ASN A 104 -0.95 -26.40 -5.99
N GLN A 105 -0.55 -25.30 -6.63
CA GLN A 105 -0.98 -24.96 -7.99
C GLN A 105 -0.46 -25.95 -9.03
N ALA A 106 0.82 -26.32 -8.96
CA ALA A 106 1.44 -27.30 -9.84
C ALA A 106 0.78 -28.68 -9.69
N ARG A 107 0.57 -29.14 -8.45
CA ARG A 107 -0.15 -30.39 -8.15
C ARG A 107 -1.58 -30.36 -8.73
N GLY A 108 -2.30 -29.26 -8.56
CA GLY A 108 -3.63 -29.07 -9.14
C GLY A 108 -3.62 -29.14 -10.67
N TRP A 109 -2.61 -28.56 -11.32
CA TRP A 109 -2.44 -28.63 -12.78
C TRP A 109 -2.13 -30.05 -13.26
N ILE A 110 -1.22 -30.76 -12.60
CA ILE A 110 -0.87 -32.16 -12.91
C ILE A 110 -2.11 -33.07 -12.78
N LEU A 111 -2.86 -32.94 -11.68
CA LEU A 111 -4.07 -33.73 -11.46
C LEU A 111 -5.14 -33.46 -12.53
N ARG A 112 -5.30 -32.22 -12.97
CA ARG A 112 -6.21 -31.87 -14.09
C ARG A 112 -5.76 -32.49 -15.42
N LYS A 113 -4.45 -32.56 -15.68
CA LYS A 113 -3.89 -33.16 -16.90
C LYS A 113 -4.08 -34.68 -16.93
N LEU A 114 -3.78 -35.36 -15.84
CA LEU A 114 -4.01 -36.80 -15.68
C LEU A 114 -5.51 -37.18 -15.78
N LYS A 115 -6.41 -36.31 -15.32
CA LYS A 115 -7.86 -36.52 -15.46
C LYS A 115 -8.37 -36.31 -16.89
N ARG A 116 -7.68 -35.51 -17.71
CA ARG A 116 -7.98 -35.33 -19.16
C ARG A 116 -7.49 -36.50 -20.02
N GLU A 117 -6.42 -37.18 -19.63
CA GLU A 117 -5.88 -38.34 -20.37
C GLU A 117 -6.63 -39.66 -20.10
N LYS A 118 -7.42 -39.73 -19.01
CA LYS A 118 -8.27 -40.88 -18.66
C LYS A 118 -9.69 -40.84 -19.28
N LYS A 119 -9.99 -39.87 -20.15
CA LYS A 119 -11.28 -39.73 -20.83
C LYS A 119 -11.05 -39.82 -22.33
#